data_AF-A0A1Y5PZ27-F1
#
_entry.id   AF-A0A1Y5PZ27-F1
#
_cell.length_a   1.000
_cell.length_b   1.000
_cell.length_c   1.000
_cell.angle_alpha   90.00
_cell.angle_beta   90.00
_cell.angle_gamma   90.00
#
_symmetry.space_group_name_H-M   'P 1'
#
loop_
_entity.id
_entity.type
_entity.pdbx_description
1 polymer ?
#
loop_
_entity_poly.entity_id
_entity_poly.type
_entity_poly.pdbx_seq_one_letter_code
_entity_poly.pdbx_strand_id
1 'polypeptide(L)'
;MRGWILAIAAIAGSVPGVAAAEAIELPIVPGFWTNDTEKCASVHHGYVFDGTRWGALYYYGPGGTMGPAAELQPITQTRTVEDGFTQMQFGGYDGAGYFRVKPLGTDRALYRVGAPFREQIQVMDEPLIRCDFKALSPKMQAALRRHAPNLAVR
;
A
#
# COMPACT_ATOMS: atom_id res chain seq x y z
N MET A 1 46.70 43.69 32.21
CA MET A 1 46.84 42.32 31.68
C MET A 1 46.08 41.34 32.56
N ARG A 2 45.45 40.33 31.93
CA ARG A 2 44.72 39.18 32.50
C ARG A 2 43.27 39.41 32.89
N GLY A 3 42.41 39.34 31.87
CA GLY A 3 40.99 39.00 32.05
C GLY A 3 40.80 37.49 32.16
N TRP A 4 39.81 37.07 32.92
CA TRP A 4 39.31 35.70 32.96
C TRP A 4 37.78 35.77 33.02
N ILE A 5 37.12 35.43 31.92
CA ILE A 5 35.67 35.14 31.88
C ILE A 5 35.55 33.62 32.01
N LEU A 6 34.87 33.16 33.06
CA LEU A 6 34.48 31.77 33.23
C LEU A 6 33.39 31.44 32.20
N ALA A 7 33.73 30.64 31.20
CA ALA A 7 32.76 30.06 30.28
C ALA A 7 32.16 28.79 30.92
N ILE A 8 30.86 28.83 31.20
CA ILE A 8 30.08 27.65 31.60
C ILE A 8 29.73 26.91 30.31
N ALA A 9 30.31 25.73 30.12
CA ALA A 9 29.95 24.82 29.02
C ALA A 9 28.59 24.17 29.32
N ALA A 10 27.55 24.62 28.62
CA ALA A 10 26.28 23.91 28.56
C ALA A 10 26.45 22.68 27.66
N ILE A 11 26.53 21.50 28.26
CA ILE A 11 26.54 20.23 27.55
C ILE A 11 25.09 19.98 27.11
N ALA A 12 24.74 20.43 25.90
CA ALA A 12 23.49 20.04 25.26
C ALA A 12 23.56 18.54 24.97
N GLY A 13 22.89 17.74 25.79
CA GLY A 13 22.71 16.31 25.55
C GLY A 13 21.93 16.11 24.26
N SER A 14 22.64 15.71 23.21
CA SER A 14 22.05 15.20 21.97
C SER A 14 21.37 13.88 22.29
N VAL A 15 20.07 13.93 22.58
CA VAL A 15 19.20 12.75 22.45
C VAL A 15 19.28 12.35 20.98
N PRO A 16 19.70 11.12 20.63
CA PRO A 16 19.62 10.66 19.26
C PRO A 16 18.16 10.78 18.83
N GLY A 17 17.90 11.68 17.89
CA GLY A 17 16.57 11.84 17.32
C GLY A 17 16.14 10.49 16.79
N VAL A 18 15.05 9.95 17.35
CA VAL A 18 14.33 8.84 16.76
C VAL A 18 13.96 9.35 15.37
N ALA A 19 14.65 8.86 14.34
CA ALA A 19 14.32 9.19 12.97
C ALA A 19 12.84 8.85 12.80
N ALA A 20 12.01 9.87 12.53
CA ALA A 20 10.62 9.65 12.19
C ALA A 20 10.61 8.69 11.00
N ALA A 21 9.90 7.57 11.12
CA ALA A 21 9.72 6.67 10.00
C ALA A 21 9.16 7.51 8.83
N GLU A 22 9.79 7.42 7.66
CA GLU A 22 9.27 8.10 6.46
C GLU A 22 7.80 7.70 6.30
N ALA A 23 6.94 8.71 6.13
CA ALA A 23 5.52 8.46 5.92
C ALA A 23 5.36 7.65 4.62
N ILE A 24 4.59 6.56 4.69
CA ILE A 24 4.25 5.79 3.49
C ILE A 24 3.34 6.65 2.62
N GLU A 25 3.89 7.19 1.55
CA GLU A 25 3.13 7.96 0.56
C GLU A 25 2.97 7.14 -0.71
N LEU A 26 1.73 6.67 -0.95
CA LEU A 26 1.30 6.19 -2.25
C LEU A 26 0.49 7.26 -2.96
N PRO A 27 0.60 7.36 -4.30
CA PRO A 27 -0.09 8.37 -5.09
C PRO A 27 -1.57 8.03 -5.34
N ILE A 28 -2.18 7.21 -4.48
CA ILE A 28 -3.58 6.77 -4.57
C ILE A 28 -4.22 6.84 -3.18
N VAL A 29 -5.52 7.05 -3.13
CA VAL A 29 -6.23 7.12 -1.85
C VAL A 29 -6.41 5.73 -1.21
N PRO A 30 -6.44 5.62 0.13
CA PRO A 30 -6.82 4.38 0.80
C PRO A 30 -8.19 3.88 0.34
N GLY A 31 -8.33 2.57 0.19
CA GLY A 31 -9.57 1.95 -0.28
C GLY A 31 -9.41 0.50 -0.71
N PHE A 32 -10.54 -0.07 -1.12
CA PHE A 32 -10.60 -1.34 -1.83
C PHE A 32 -10.57 -1.08 -3.34
N TRP A 33 -9.62 -1.70 -4.02
CA TRP A 33 -9.36 -1.54 -5.44
C TRP A 33 -9.59 -2.88 -6.15
N THR A 34 -10.26 -2.87 -7.30
CA THR A 34 -10.50 -4.07 -8.11
C THR A 34 -10.25 -3.78 -9.57
N ASN A 35 -10.09 -4.82 -10.40
CA ASN A 35 -9.99 -4.67 -11.84
C ASN A 35 -11.16 -3.84 -12.41
N ASP A 36 -10.88 -2.99 -13.38
CA ASP A 36 -11.85 -2.05 -13.95
C ASP A 36 -12.98 -2.73 -14.75
N THR A 37 -12.82 -4.02 -15.06
CA THR A 37 -13.83 -4.89 -15.65
C THR A 37 -14.81 -5.47 -14.63
N GLU A 38 -14.51 -5.36 -13.33
CA GLU A 38 -15.33 -5.91 -12.25
C GLU A 38 -16.42 -4.93 -11.79
N LYS A 39 -17.47 -5.47 -11.17
CA LYS A 39 -18.54 -4.67 -10.55
C LYS A 39 -18.39 -4.71 -9.03
N CYS A 40 -18.25 -3.54 -8.41
CA CYS A 40 -18.11 -3.42 -6.95
C CYS A 40 -19.16 -4.22 -6.15
N ALA A 41 -20.41 -4.25 -6.62
CA ALA A 41 -21.51 -4.94 -5.93
C ALA A 41 -21.41 -6.47 -5.92
N SER A 42 -20.63 -7.08 -6.84
CA SER A 42 -20.48 -8.53 -6.98
C SER A 42 -19.04 -9.02 -6.90
N VAL A 43 -18.09 -8.12 -6.67
CA VAL A 43 -16.67 -8.46 -6.65
C VAL A 43 -16.34 -9.41 -5.49
N HIS A 44 -15.45 -10.35 -5.76
CA HIS A 44 -14.97 -11.34 -4.80
C HIS A 44 -13.47 -11.27 -4.56
N HIS A 45 -12.73 -10.49 -5.33
CA HIS A 45 -11.28 -10.32 -5.22
C HIS A 45 -10.89 -8.86 -5.47
N GLY A 46 -9.80 -8.42 -4.88
CA GLY A 46 -9.24 -7.10 -5.14
C GLY A 46 -8.05 -6.85 -4.25
N TYR A 47 -7.58 -5.61 -4.25
CA TYR A 47 -6.48 -5.12 -3.45
C TYR A 47 -6.98 -4.15 -2.39
N VAL A 48 -6.35 -4.16 -1.24
CA VAL A 48 -6.61 -3.24 -0.15
C VAL A 48 -5.40 -2.35 0.02
N PHE A 49 -5.61 -1.04 -0.02
CA PHE A 49 -4.66 -0.06 0.50
C PHE A 49 -5.26 0.60 1.73
N ASP A 50 -4.68 0.40 2.90
CA ASP A 50 -5.19 0.99 4.15
C ASP A 50 -4.42 2.21 4.64
N GLY A 51 -3.51 2.74 3.81
CA GLY A 51 -2.57 3.80 4.18
C GLY A 51 -1.18 3.29 4.59
N THR A 52 -1.08 2.04 5.03
CA THR A 52 0.20 1.44 5.50
C THR A 52 0.49 0.07 4.92
N ARG A 53 -0.54 -0.65 4.49
CA ARG A 53 -0.46 -1.99 3.93
C ARG A 53 -1.08 -2.02 2.54
N TRP A 54 -0.49 -2.82 1.66
CA TRP A 54 -1.04 -3.17 0.36
C TRP A 54 -1.11 -4.68 0.22
N GLY A 55 -2.14 -5.19 -0.44
CA GLY A 55 -2.20 -6.63 -0.76
C GLY A 55 -3.58 -7.10 -1.17
N ALA A 56 -3.67 -8.37 -1.53
CA ALA A 56 -4.90 -8.97 -2.01
C ALA A 56 -5.88 -9.28 -0.87
N LEU A 57 -7.17 -9.11 -1.13
CA LEU A 57 -8.29 -9.58 -0.33
C LEU A 57 -9.26 -10.29 -1.25
N TYR A 58 -9.47 -11.58 -1.04
CA TYR A 58 -10.27 -12.37 -1.96
C TYR A 58 -11.00 -13.54 -1.30
N TYR A 59 -12.08 -13.94 -1.93
CA TYR A 59 -12.73 -15.24 -1.75
C TYR A 59 -12.34 -16.15 -2.91
N TYR A 60 -12.17 -17.43 -2.61
CA TYR A 60 -11.74 -18.47 -3.55
C TYR A 60 -12.74 -19.62 -3.59
N GLY A 61 -12.48 -20.62 -4.44
CA GLY A 61 -13.42 -21.71 -4.71
C GLY A 61 -14.59 -21.30 -5.63
N PRO A 62 -15.40 -22.27 -6.10
CA PRO A 62 -16.52 -22.00 -7.00
C PRO A 62 -17.46 -20.94 -6.42
N GLY A 63 -17.72 -19.87 -7.19
CA GLY A 63 -18.58 -18.76 -6.76
C GLY A 63 -18.05 -17.97 -5.56
N GLY A 64 -16.74 -18.02 -5.26
CA GLY A 64 -16.15 -17.34 -4.10
C GLY A 64 -16.70 -17.85 -2.77
N THR A 65 -16.95 -19.16 -2.66
CA THR A 65 -17.58 -19.77 -1.47
C THR A 65 -16.63 -19.92 -0.28
N MET A 66 -15.32 -19.90 -0.49
CA MET A 66 -14.28 -20.07 0.53
C MET A 66 -13.54 -18.76 0.82
N GLY A 67 -13.07 -18.57 2.06
CA GLY A 67 -12.34 -17.37 2.48
C GLY A 67 -13.13 -16.50 3.50
N PRO A 68 -12.73 -15.22 3.71
CA PRO A 68 -11.76 -14.49 2.90
C PRO A 68 -10.31 -14.87 3.22
N ALA A 69 -9.46 -14.87 2.21
CA ALA A 69 -8.01 -14.81 2.35
C ALA A 69 -7.56 -13.36 2.22
N ALA A 70 -6.60 -12.95 3.04
CA ALA A 70 -6.05 -11.60 3.05
C ALA A 70 -4.52 -11.68 3.11
N GLU A 71 -3.86 -11.16 2.08
CA GLU A 71 -2.41 -11.17 1.89
C GLU A 71 -1.86 -9.75 2.01
N LEU A 72 -2.23 -9.05 3.09
CA LEU A 72 -1.84 -7.65 3.33
C LEU A 72 -0.44 -7.57 3.88
N GLN A 73 0.45 -6.88 3.16
CA GLN A 73 1.84 -6.69 3.55
C GLN A 73 2.09 -5.23 3.95
N PRO A 74 2.82 -4.96 5.06
CA PRO A 74 3.27 -3.62 5.40
C PRO A 74 4.19 -3.07 4.31
N ILE A 75 3.85 -1.88 3.81
CA ILE A 75 4.75 -1.11 2.94
C ILE A 75 5.83 -0.53 3.85
N THR A 76 7.08 -0.89 3.59
CA THR A 76 8.22 -0.40 4.37
C THR A 76 8.89 0.81 3.74
N GLN A 77 8.75 0.96 2.42
CA GLN A 77 9.28 2.10 1.68
C GLN A 77 8.47 2.31 0.41
N THR A 78 8.36 3.55 -0.03
CA THR A 78 7.89 3.92 -1.36
C THR A 78 8.95 4.74 -2.10
N ARG A 79 9.00 4.61 -3.42
CA ARG A 79 9.86 5.47 -4.26
C ARG A 79 9.21 5.74 -5.60
N THR A 80 9.27 6.98 -6.07
CA THR A 80 8.89 7.32 -7.44
C THR A 80 9.87 6.66 -8.40
N VAL A 81 9.34 6.11 -9.50
CA VAL A 81 10.12 5.53 -10.60
C VAL A 81 9.59 6.08 -11.93
N GLU A 82 10.19 5.64 -13.03
CA GLU A 82 9.82 6.05 -14.38
C GLU A 82 8.32 5.82 -14.70
N ASP A 83 7.84 6.50 -15.74
CA ASP A 83 6.45 6.45 -16.25
C ASP A 83 5.36 6.86 -15.23
N GLY A 84 5.74 7.58 -14.18
CA GLY A 84 4.83 8.08 -13.15
C GLY A 84 4.38 7.02 -12.15
N PHE A 85 5.06 5.88 -12.09
CA PHE A 85 4.80 4.86 -11.07
C PHE A 85 5.46 5.20 -9.74
N THR A 86 4.86 4.71 -8.66
CA THR A 86 5.47 4.61 -7.34
C THR A 86 5.67 3.14 -7.02
N GLN A 87 6.90 2.73 -6.75
CA GLN A 87 7.24 1.39 -6.32
C GLN A 87 7.00 1.23 -4.82
N MET A 88 6.32 0.15 -4.46
CA MET A 88 6.13 -0.34 -3.11
C MET A 88 7.22 -1.35 -2.79
N GLN A 89 7.80 -1.23 -1.60
CA GLN A 89 8.63 -2.27 -1.00
C GLN A 89 7.93 -2.85 0.24
N PHE A 90 8.01 -4.17 0.38
CA PHE A 90 7.43 -4.90 1.49
C PHE A 90 8.52 -5.57 2.32
N GLY A 91 8.36 -5.56 3.65
CA GLY A 91 9.18 -6.34 4.58
C GLY A 91 10.70 -6.10 4.52
N GLY A 92 11.15 -4.94 4.01
CA GLY A 92 12.57 -4.61 3.87
C GLY A 92 13.33 -5.46 2.82
N TYR A 93 12.62 -6.22 1.99
CA TYR A 93 13.22 -7.05 0.95
C TYR A 93 13.29 -6.28 -0.38
N ASP A 94 14.48 -6.14 -0.96
CA ASP A 94 14.68 -5.61 -2.33
C ASP A 94 15.00 -6.78 -3.26
N GLY A 95 13.96 -7.47 -3.70
CA GLY A 95 14.07 -8.53 -4.70
C GLY A 95 14.12 -7.97 -6.12
N ALA A 96 14.47 -8.82 -7.10
CA ALA A 96 14.40 -8.43 -8.50
C ALA A 96 12.96 -8.18 -9.00
N GLY A 97 11.95 -8.68 -8.27
CA GLY A 97 10.54 -8.37 -8.53
C GLY A 97 10.12 -7.05 -7.93
N TYR A 98 9.03 -6.46 -8.45
CA TYR A 98 8.52 -5.20 -7.96
C TYR A 98 6.99 -5.12 -8.02
N PHE A 99 6.46 -4.27 -7.14
CA PHE A 99 5.05 -3.89 -7.11
C PHE A 99 4.98 -2.38 -7.26
N ARG A 100 4.22 -1.90 -8.22
CA ARG A 100 4.16 -0.48 -8.57
C ARG A 100 2.72 -0.04 -8.74
N VAL A 101 2.43 1.19 -8.40
CA VAL A 101 1.12 1.81 -8.63
C VAL A 101 1.29 3.16 -9.30
N LYS A 102 0.41 3.46 -10.25
CA LYS A 102 0.31 4.78 -10.91
C LYS A 102 -1.13 5.27 -10.83
N PRO A 103 -1.41 6.50 -10.36
CA PRO A 103 -2.76 7.05 -10.42
C PRO A 103 -3.15 7.34 -11.87
N LEU A 104 -4.41 7.06 -12.22
CA LEU A 104 -5.03 7.44 -13.48
C LEU A 104 -6.21 8.41 -13.26
N GLY A 105 -6.48 8.77 -12.00
CA GLY A 105 -7.57 9.63 -11.54
C GLY A 105 -7.85 9.37 -10.06
N THR A 106 -8.84 10.04 -9.47
CA THR A 106 -9.17 9.89 -8.04
C THR A 106 -9.51 8.44 -7.65
N ASP A 107 -10.28 7.76 -8.50
CA ASP A 107 -10.78 6.40 -8.28
C ASP A 107 -10.27 5.40 -9.31
N ARG A 108 -9.14 5.72 -9.96
CA ARG A 108 -8.53 4.88 -10.99
C ARG A 108 -7.02 4.81 -10.81
N ALA A 109 -6.46 3.63 -10.98
CA ALA A 109 -5.03 3.41 -10.90
C ALA A 109 -4.59 2.33 -11.90
N LEU A 110 -3.29 2.24 -12.14
CA LEU A 110 -2.66 1.12 -12.81
C LEU A 110 -1.76 0.43 -11.80
N TYR A 111 -2.04 -0.83 -11.50
CA TYR A 111 -1.18 -1.66 -10.67
C TYR A 111 -0.30 -2.52 -11.55
N ARG A 112 1.01 -2.47 -11.32
CA ARG A 112 2.01 -3.17 -12.11
C ARG A 112 2.79 -4.13 -11.23
N VAL A 113 2.83 -5.39 -11.65
CA VAL A 113 3.65 -6.43 -11.03
C VAL A 113 4.76 -6.82 -11.99
N GLY A 114 6.00 -6.72 -11.53
CA GLY A 114 7.17 -7.25 -12.21
C GLY A 114 7.65 -8.50 -11.49
N ALA A 115 7.62 -9.65 -12.17
CA ALA A 115 8.12 -10.91 -11.63
C ALA A 115 9.36 -11.38 -12.43
N PRO A 116 10.47 -11.73 -11.76
CA PRO A 116 11.63 -12.31 -12.44
C PRO A 116 11.26 -13.64 -13.11
N PHE A 117 11.62 -13.79 -14.38
CA PHE A 117 11.46 -15.03 -15.12
C PHE A 117 12.64 -15.25 -16.06
N ARG A 118 13.47 -16.26 -15.76
CA ARG A 118 14.73 -16.53 -16.48
C ARG A 118 15.61 -15.28 -16.54
N GLU A 119 15.85 -14.75 -17.73
CA GLU A 119 16.74 -13.61 -18.00
C GLU A 119 15.97 -12.29 -18.17
N GLN A 120 14.67 -12.26 -17.87
CA GLN A 120 13.81 -11.09 -18.05
C GLN A 120 12.86 -10.86 -16.87
N ILE A 121 12.26 -9.68 -16.80
CA ILE A 121 11.12 -9.40 -15.93
C ILE A 121 9.84 -9.58 -16.75
N GLN A 122 8.93 -10.44 -16.31
CA GLN A 122 7.56 -10.45 -16.80
C GLN A 122 6.77 -9.35 -16.11
N VAL A 123 6.13 -8.51 -16.92
CA VAL A 123 5.35 -7.37 -16.44
C VAL A 123 3.88 -7.62 -16.71
N MET A 124 3.07 -7.45 -15.68
CA MET A 124 1.62 -7.47 -15.77
C MET A 124 1.07 -6.14 -15.25
N ASP A 125 0.19 -5.53 -16.04
CA ASP A 125 -0.52 -4.30 -15.69
C ASP A 125 -2.00 -4.60 -15.50
N GLU A 126 -2.54 -4.19 -14.36
CA GLU A 126 -3.93 -4.32 -13.96
C GLU A 126 -4.54 -2.92 -13.81
N PRO A 127 -5.44 -2.50 -14.72
CA PRO A 127 -6.23 -1.30 -14.54
C PRO A 127 -7.19 -1.49 -13.38
N LEU A 128 -7.11 -0.61 -12.39
CA LEU A 128 -7.91 -0.69 -11.17
C LEU A 128 -8.92 0.46 -11.08
N ILE A 129 -10.08 0.15 -10.51
CA ILE A 129 -11.06 1.11 -9.99
C ILE A 129 -11.15 0.97 -8.47
N ARG A 130 -11.40 2.09 -7.78
CA ARG A 130 -11.71 2.09 -6.34
C ARG A 130 -13.20 1.89 -6.13
N CYS A 131 -13.56 0.99 -5.22
CA CYS A 131 -14.94 0.78 -4.81
C CYS A 131 -15.24 1.51 -3.50
N ASP A 132 -16.38 2.22 -3.46
CA ASP A 132 -16.95 2.69 -2.20
C ASP A 132 -17.33 1.47 -1.34
N PHE A 133 -17.02 1.53 -0.05
CA PHE A 133 -17.36 0.49 0.92
C PHE A 133 -18.86 0.12 0.89
N LYS A 134 -19.76 1.09 0.72
CA LYS A 134 -21.21 0.87 0.65
C LYS A 134 -21.66 0.19 -0.64
N ALA A 135 -20.90 0.36 -1.72
CA ALA A 135 -21.18 -0.27 -3.01
C ALA A 135 -20.73 -1.73 -3.07
N LEU A 136 -19.97 -2.21 -2.08
CA LEU A 136 -19.52 -3.58 -1.99
C LEU A 136 -20.62 -4.53 -1.52
N SER A 137 -20.52 -5.80 -1.93
CA SER A 137 -21.40 -6.85 -1.41
C SER A 137 -21.32 -6.95 0.13
N PRO A 138 -22.40 -7.38 0.82
CA PRO A 138 -22.37 -7.56 2.28
C PRO A 138 -21.23 -8.46 2.75
N LYS A 139 -20.91 -9.48 1.95
CA LYS A 139 -19.81 -10.41 2.17
C LYS A 139 -18.46 -9.69 2.12
N MET A 140 -18.25 -8.83 1.13
CA MET A 140 -17.00 -8.09 1.00
C MET A 140 -16.85 -6.98 2.05
N GLN A 141 -17.94 -6.31 2.40
CA GLN A 141 -17.98 -5.37 3.53
C GLN A 141 -17.55 -6.05 4.84
N ALA A 142 -18.03 -7.28 5.11
CA ALA A 142 -17.64 -8.03 6.30
C ALA A 142 -16.14 -8.37 6.32
N ALA A 143 -15.57 -8.75 5.18
CA ALA A 143 -14.14 -9.00 5.08
C ALA A 143 -13.29 -7.75 5.29
N LEU A 144 -13.68 -6.61 4.71
CA LEU A 144 -12.98 -5.34 4.93
C LEU A 144 -13.03 -4.91 6.40
N ARG A 145 -14.20 -5.01 7.05
CA ARG A 145 -14.31 -4.76 8.50
C ARG A 145 -13.34 -5.63 9.32
N ARG A 146 -13.09 -6.86 8.89
CA ARG A 146 -12.18 -7.79 9.57
C ARG A 146 -10.70 -7.47 9.31
N HIS A 147 -10.33 -7.14 8.08
CA HIS A 147 -8.92 -7.09 7.66
C HIS A 147 -8.36 -5.68 7.48
N ALA A 148 -9.20 -4.68 7.23
CA ALA A 148 -8.86 -3.27 7.07
C ALA A 148 -9.97 -2.37 7.64
N PRO A 149 -10.19 -2.40 8.98
CA PRO A 149 -11.33 -1.75 9.62
C PRO A 149 -11.37 -0.23 9.43
N ASN A 150 -10.23 0.41 9.22
CA ASN A 150 -10.13 1.85 8.94
C ASN A 150 -10.75 2.24 7.58
N LEU A 151 -10.92 1.29 6.66
CA LEU A 151 -11.59 1.51 5.38
C LEU A 151 -13.11 1.28 5.45
N ALA A 152 -13.60 0.67 6.53
CA ALA A 152 -15.02 0.45 6.76
C ALA A 152 -15.68 1.72 7.34
N VAL A 153 -15.59 2.82 6.59
CA VAL A 153 -16.18 4.11 7.00
C VAL A 153 -17.67 4.13 6.67
N ARG A 154 -18.46 4.71 7.58
CA ARG A 154 -19.92 4.79 7.52
C ARG A 154 -20.45 5.79 6.51
#